data_AF-A0A2N1S424-F1
#
_entry.id   AF-A0A2N1S424-F1
#
_cell.length_a   1.000
_cell.length_b   1.000
_cell.length_c   1.000
_cell.angle_alpha   90.00
_cell.angle_beta   90.00
_cell.angle_gamma   90.00
#
_symmetry.space_group_name_H-M   'P 1'
#
loop_
_entity.id
_entity.type
_entity.pdbx_description
1 polymer ?
#
loop_
_entity_poly.entity_id
_entity_poly.type
_entity_poly.pdbx_seq_one_letter_code
_entity_poly.pdbx_strand_id
1 'polypeptide(L)'
;MRNERKSFYKDYKERVVVFIDILGFKDLIDDTILPDNTTDRENFTKLNKALDLIRESWAPDILKNFKMKATLFSDSAIISFDCNKKESYFNLFYNLLLLEIELIQLGVLCRGGIAIGKCVHTRDKVFGPAVNRAYYLESKIASFPRIVIDKEVFNYVKSLTRDSYFFSDLKGMVKKDSKNKFYIDYFVPALSELDEYDSHYYLADMKSIIEKGFQKAEKCSDPSLKESLYQKYTWLDDQCKEMNLHLPNW
;
A
#
# COMPACT_ATOMS: atom_id res chain seq x y z
N MET A 1 -48.24 22.34 1.82
CA MET A 1 -46.79 22.59 1.99
C MET A 1 -46.08 21.24 2.05
N ARG A 2 -45.53 20.75 0.93
CA ARG A 2 -44.71 19.53 0.89
C ARG A 2 -43.30 19.91 1.34
N ASN A 3 -42.85 19.34 2.45
CA ASN A 3 -41.46 19.42 2.88
C ASN A 3 -40.57 18.75 1.81
N GLU A 4 -39.86 19.57 1.04
CA GLU A 4 -38.74 19.12 0.21
C GLU A 4 -37.67 18.54 1.14
N ARG A 5 -37.62 17.20 1.22
CA ARG A 5 -36.42 16.52 1.68
C ARG A 5 -35.31 16.90 0.70
N LYS A 6 -34.44 17.84 1.08
CA LYS A 6 -33.18 18.08 0.37
C LYS A 6 -32.51 16.73 0.17
N SER A 7 -32.38 16.31 -1.08
CA SER A 7 -31.70 15.07 -1.44
C SER A 7 -30.26 15.16 -0.94
N PHE A 8 -29.89 14.31 0.00
CA PHE A 8 -28.53 14.19 0.57
C PHE A 8 -27.59 13.36 -0.35
N TYR A 9 -27.94 13.20 -1.64
CA TYR A 9 -27.06 12.50 -2.57
C TYR A 9 -25.88 13.41 -2.90
N LYS A 10 -24.68 13.02 -2.43
CA LYS A 10 -23.44 13.55 -3.02
C LYS A 10 -23.26 12.84 -4.35
N ASP A 11 -23.34 13.61 -5.42
CA ASP A 11 -23.01 13.12 -6.75
C ASP A 11 -21.57 12.59 -6.80
N TYR A 12 -21.35 11.69 -7.76
CA TYR A 12 -20.02 11.22 -8.10
C TYR A 12 -19.09 12.40 -8.39
N LYS A 13 -17.88 12.33 -7.84
CA LYS A 13 -16.77 13.21 -8.21
C LYS A 13 -15.68 12.40 -8.87
N GLU A 14 -14.98 13.01 -9.83
CA GLU A 14 -13.73 12.47 -10.34
C GLU A 14 -12.67 12.54 -9.24
N ARG A 15 -12.13 11.39 -8.86
CA ARG A 15 -11.20 11.24 -7.74
C ARG A 15 -10.13 10.22 -8.09
N VAL A 16 -8.94 10.43 -7.53
CA VAL A 16 -7.97 9.35 -7.36
C VAL A 16 -8.39 8.55 -6.14
N VAL A 17 -8.34 7.23 -6.24
CA VAL A 17 -8.68 6.28 -5.18
C VAL A 17 -7.53 5.30 -5.02
N VAL A 18 -7.10 5.10 -3.78
CA VAL A 18 -6.18 4.03 -3.37
C VAL A 18 -6.97 3.02 -2.55
N PHE A 19 -6.77 1.73 -2.82
CA PHE A 19 -7.15 0.63 -1.96
C PHE A 19 -5.87 -0.05 -1.49
N ILE A 20 -5.69 -0.20 -0.18
CA ILE A 20 -4.55 -0.87 0.46
C ILE A 20 -5.07 -2.02 1.31
N ASP A 21 -4.33 -3.12 1.36
CA ASP A 21 -4.65 -4.33 2.12
C ASP A 21 -3.39 -4.93 2.76
N ILE A 22 -3.45 -5.30 4.05
CA ILE A 22 -2.37 -6.03 4.73
C ILE A 22 -2.37 -7.50 4.30
N LEU A 23 -1.23 -7.98 3.80
CA LEU A 23 -1.07 -9.36 3.37
C LEU A 23 -0.90 -10.31 4.54
N GLY A 24 -1.67 -11.41 4.54
CA GLY A 24 -1.57 -12.43 5.57
C GLY A 24 -2.15 -12.01 6.91
N PHE A 25 -3.06 -11.03 6.92
CA PHE A 25 -3.63 -10.47 8.14
C PHE A 25 -4.25 -11.49 9.09
N LYS A 26 -4.93 -12.52 8.55
CA LYS A 26 -5.44 -13.62 9.37
C LYS A 26 -4.31 -14.29 10.16
N ASP A 27 -3.20 -14.60 9.50
CA ASP A 27 -2.07 -15.26 10.15
C ASP A 27 -1.41 -14.31 11.17
N LEU A 28 -1.34 -13.01 10.87
CA LEU A 28 -0.85 -12.01 11.83
C LEU A 28 -1.72 -11.95 13.09
N ILE A 29 -3.05 -12.11 12.96
CA ILE A 29 -3.96 -12.23 14.10
C ILE A 29 -3.73 -13.54 14.85
N ASP A 30 -3.68 -14.66 14.13
CA ASP A 30 -3.49 -15.99 14.71
C ASP A 30 -2.17 -16.05 15.51
N ASP A 31 -1.10 -15.41 15.01
CA ASP A 31 0.21 -15.27 15.67
C ASP A 31 0.17 -14.39 16.94
N THR A 32 -0.93 -13.67 17.21
CA THR A 32 -1.13 -12.96 18.49
C THR A 32 -1.66 -13.83 19.61
N ILE A 33 -2.00 -15.09 19.34
CA ILE A 33 -2.60 -16.03 20.31
C ILE A 33 -1.66 -17.22 20.53
N LEU A 34 -1.23 -17.41 21.78
CA LEU A 34 -0.39 -18.53 22.20
C LEU A 34 -1.20 -19.84 22.31
N PRO A 35 -0.56 -21.02 22.34
CA PRO A 35 -1.27 -22.31 22.44
C PRO A 35 -2.16 -22.47 23.68
N ASP A 36 -1.91 -21.70 24.74
CA ASP A 36 -2.72 -21.67 25.96
C ASP A 36 -3.86 -20.63 25.91
N ASN A 37 -4.13 -20.06 24.73
CA ASN A 37 -5.09 -18.97 24.47
C ASN A 37 -4.76 -17.64 25.15
N THR A 38 -3.53 -17.44 25.63
CA THR A 38 -3.07 -16.13 26.09
C THR A 38 -2.51 -15.29 24.95
N THR A 39 -2.43 -13.97 25.15
CA THR A 39 -1.94 -13.05 24.12
C THR A 39 -0.42 -13.07 24.04
N ASP A 40 0.13 -13.32 22.85
CA ASP A 40 1.51 -12.99 22.51
C ASP A 40 1.64 -11.46 22.43
N ARG A 41 2.21 -10.86 23.49
CA ARG A 41 2.32 -9.40 23.60
C ARG A 41 3.22 -8.79 22.52
N GLU A 42 4.22 -9.53 22.03
CA GLU A 42 5.14 -9.01 21.03
C GLU A 42 4.42 -8.89 19.68
N ASN A 43 3.79 -9.98 19.22
CA ASN A 43 3.06 -9.98 17.96
C ASN A 43 1.81 -9.08 18.01
N PHE A 44 1.11 -9.06 19.15
CA PHE A 44 0.00 -8.13 19.36
C PHE A 44 0.45 -6.67 19.26
N THR A 45 1.59 -6.31 19.85
CA THR A 45 2.14 -4.95 19.76
C THR A 45 2.53 -4.59 18.33
N LYS A 46 3.18 -5.52 17.60
CA LYS A 46 3.54 -5.31 16.18
C LYS A 46 2.30 -5.09 15.31
N LEU A 47 1.26 -5.92 15.48
CA LEU A 47 0.01 -5.78 14.72
C LEU A 47 -0.69 -4.44 15.00
N ASN A 48 -0.80 -4.04 16.26
CA ASN A 48 -1.39 -2.74 16.60
C ASN A 48 -0.59 -1.58 15.99
N LYS A 49 0.76 -1.63 16.09
CA LYS A 49 1.62 -0.62 15.45
C LYS A 49 1.38 -0.53 13.94
N ALA A 50 1.27 -1.66 13.24
CA ALA A 50 1.02 -1.67 11.79
C ALA A 50 -0.33 -1.01 11.43
N LEU A 51 -1.38 -1.28 12.22
CA LEU A 51 -2.68 -0.64 12.03
C LEU A 51 -2.66 0.85 12.38
N ASP A 52 -1.94 1.22 13.43
CA ASP A 52 -1.76 2.62 13.84
C ASP A 52 -0.99 3.40 12.77
N LEU A 53 0.07 2.83 12.17
CA LEU A 53 0.79 3.44 11.05
C LEU A 53 -0.15 3.77 9.89
N ILE A 54 -0.95 2.81 9.42
CA ILE A 54 -1.93 3.05 8.34
C ILE A 54 -2.89 4.18 8.73
N ARG A 55 -3.36 4.20 9.98
CA ARG A 55 -4.25 5.28 10.46
C ARG A 55 -3.55 6.63 10.47
N GLU A 56 -2.30 6.68 10.91
CA GLU A 56 -1.52 7.91 11.12
C GLU A 56 -1.01 8.49 9.81
N SER A 57 -0.65 7.68 8.81
CA SER A 57 -0.35 8.14 7.44
C SER A 57 -1.52 8.92 6.83
N TRP A 58 -2.73 8.73 7.35
CA TRP A 58 -3.96 9.39 6.94
C TRP A 58 -4.63 10.16 8.09
N ALA A 59 -3.84 10.72 9.00
CA ALA A 59 -4.33 11.53 10.11
C ALA A 59 -5.17 12.75 9.63
N PRO A 60 -6.13 13.26 10.42
CA PRO A 60 -7.03 14.33 10.01
C PRO A 60 -6.34 15.59 9.46
N ASP A 61 -5.20 15.98 10.01
CA ASP A 61 -4.45 17.16 9.55
C ASP A 61 -3.82 16.93 8.18
N ILE A 62 -3.22 15.76 7.94
CA ILE A 62 -2.71 15.34 6.62
C ILE A 62 -3.86 15.35 5.61
N LEU A 63 -4.97 14.70 5.95
CA LEU A 63 -6.15 14.64 5.08
C LEU A 63 -6.70 16.03 4.76
N LYS A 64 -6.75 16.93 5.74
CA LYS A 64 -7.25 18.29 5.57
C LYS A 64 -6.32 19.12 4.70
N ASN A 65 -5.00 19.07 4.95
CA ASN A 65 -3.99 19.81 4.21
C ASN A 65 -4.00 19.43 2.73
N PHE A 66 -4.18 18.14 2.43
CA PHE A 66 -4.16 17.64 1.05
C PHE A 66 -5.54 17.33 0.46
N LYS A 67 -6.62 17.76 1.14
CA LYS A 67 -8.03 17.55 0.73
C LYS A 67 -8.35 16.09 0.39
N MET A 68 -7.71 15.18 1.10
CA MET A 68 -7.89 13.75 0.99
C MET A 68 -8.99 13.26 1.94
N LYS A 69 -9.40 12.01 1.76
CA LYS A 69 -10.33 11.30 2.63
C LYS A 69 -9.85 9.87 2.77
N ALA A 70 -9.95 9.32 3.98
CA ALA A 70 -9.66 7.93 4.26
C ALA A 70 -10.84 7.26 4.95
N THR A 71 -11.04 5.98 4.63
CA THR A 71 -11.92 5.04 5.35
C THR A 71 -11.08 3.80 5.63
N LEU A 72 -10.97 3.41 6.90
CA LEU A 72 -10.23 2.23 7.33
C LEU A 72 -11.23 1.18 7.81
N PHE A 73 -10.98 -0.07 7.48
CA PHE A 73 -11.79 -1.21 7.92
C PHE A 73 -10.92 -2.46 7.99
N SER A 74 -10.79 -3.04 9.18
CA SER A 74 -9.95 -4.23 9.40
C SER A 74 -8.51 -3.98 8.91
N ASP A 75 -8.04 -4.80 7.97
CA ASP A 75 -6.76 -4.83 7.28
C ASP A 75 -6.70 -3.94 6.04
N SER A 76 -7.82 -3.33 5.64
CA SER A 76 -7.89 -2.53 4.43
C SER A 76 -8.10 -1.05 4.70
N ALA A 77 -7.54 -0.21 3.83
CA ALA A 77 -7.76 1.23 3.83
C ALA A 77 -8.11 1.73 2.42
N ILE A 78 -9.09 2.64 2.34
CA ILE A 78 -9.45 3.34 1.13
C ILE A 78 -9.14 4.82 1.30
N ILE A 79 -8.32 5.36 0.41
CA ILE A 79 -7.94 6.77 0.39
C ILE A 79 -8.41 7.39 -0.91
N SER A 80 -8.84 8.65 -0.89
CA SER A 80 -9.15 9.35 -2.13
C SER A 80 -9.00 10.86 -2.05
N PHE A 81 -8.75 11.51 -3.18
CA PHE A 81 -8.74 12.96 -3.31
C PHE A 81 -9.29 13.41 -4.66
N ASP A 82 -9.63 14.69 -4.80
CA ASP A 82 -10.09 15.26 -6.08
C ASP A 82 -8.95 15.22 -7.10
N CYS A 83 -9.15 14.56 -8.24
CA CYS A 83 -8.08 14.34 -9.20
C CYS A 83 -7.44 15.64 -9.72
N ASN A 84 -8.12 16.79 -9.68
CA ASN A 84 -7.54 18.06 -10.12
C ASN A 84 -6.52 18.66 -9.13
N LYS A 85 -6.30 18.03 -7.97
CA LYS A 85 -5.34 18.48 -6.94
C LYS A 85 -3.95 17.91 -7.23
N LYS A 86 -3.21 18.58 -8.11
CA LYS A 86 -1.84 18.20 -8.51
C LYS A 86 -0.96 17.93 -7.29
N GLU A 87 -0.99 18.83 -6.31
CA GLU A 87 -0.21 18.75 -5.07
C GLU A 87 -0.47 17.46 -4.28
N SER A 88 -1.67 16.89 -4.37
CA SER A 88 -2.05 15.69 -3.64
C SER A 88 -1.42 14.41 -4.21
N TYR A 89 -0.96 14.39 -5.46
CA TYR A 89 -0.33 13.19 -6.05
C TYR A 89 1.03 12.89 -5.45
N PHE A 90 1.89 13.90 -5.32
CA PHE A 90 3.21 13.73 -4.72
C PHE A 90 3.08 13.27 -3.27
N ASN A 91 2.27 13.97 -2.49
CA ASN A 91 2.01 13.58 -1.10
C ASN A 91 1.39 12.19 -0.99
N LEU A 92 0.52 11.79 -1.93
CA LEU A 92 0.00 10.42 -1.95
C LEU A 92 1.13 9.42 -2.17
N PHE A 93 1.93 9.57 -3.22
CA PHE A 93 2.95 8.57 -3.58
C PHE A 93 4.06 8.51 -2.53
N TYR A 94 4.47 9.66 -2.01
CA TYR A 94 5.44 9.76 -0.94
C TYR A 94 4.95 9.10 0.35
N ASN A 95 3.71 9.38 0.78
CA ASN A 95 3.17 8.73 1.98
C ASN A 95 2.97 7.23 1.79
N LEU A 96 2.68 6.75 0.58
CA LEU A 96 2.61 5.31 0.29
C LEU A 96 3.98 4.65 0.35
N LEU A 97 5.01 5.31 -0.18
CA LEU A 97 6.40 4.87 -0.06
C LEU A 97 6.81 4.76 1.42
N LEU A 98 6.60 5.81 2.21
CA LEU A 98 6.91 5.79 3.65
C LEU A 98 6.13 4.70 4.39
N LEU A 99 4.83 4.55 4.09
CA LEU A 99 4.02 3.49 4.69
C LEU A 99 4.55 2.09 4.35
N GLU A 100 4.95 1.82 3.10
CA GLU A 100 5.56 0.55 2.71
C GLU A 100 6.89 0.32 3.45
N ILE A 101 7.72 1.36 3.63
CA ILE A 101 8.98 1.27 4.40
C ILE A 101 8.71 0.90 5.86
N GLU A 102 7.83 1.64 6.54
CA GLU A 102 7.55 1.45 7.96
C GLU A 102 6.86 0.09 8.24
N LEU A 103 6.01 -0.38 7.32
CA LEU A 103 5.40 -1.71 7.43
C LEU A 103 6.45 -2.83 7.29
N ILE A 104 7.42 -2.69 6.37
CA ILE A 104 8.52 -3.65 6.23
C ILE A 104 9.34 -3.74 7.51
N GLN A 105 9.63 -2.61 8.17
CA GLN A 105 10.34 -2.60 9.46
C GLN A 105 9.57 -3.32 10.59
N LEU A 106 8.24 -3.45 10.45
CA LEU A 106 7.41 -4.25 11.35
C LEU A 106 7.27 -5.72 10.92
N GLY A 107 7.88 -6.12 9.81
CA GLY A 107 7.72 -7.46 9.24
C GLY A 107 6.37 -7.66 8.53
N VAL A 108 5.66 -6.57 8.21
CA VAL A 108 4.32 -6.58 7.62
C VAL A 108 4.41 -6.19 6.15
N LEU A 109 3.73 -6.97 5.30
CA LEU A 109 3.61 -6.67 3.87
C LEU A 109 2.21 -6.13 3.59
N CYS A 110 2.10 -5.20 2.64
CA CYS A 110 0.83 -4.78 2.09
C CYS A 110 0.82 -4.90 0.57
N ARG A 111 -0.37 -4.77 -0.02
CA ARG A 111 -0.55 -4.58 -1.45
C ARG A 111 -1.69 -3.61 -1.69
N GLY A 112 -1.80 -3.12 -2.92
CA GLY A 112 -2.84 -2.16 -3.22
C GLY A 112 -3.03 -1.85 -4.70
N GLY A 113 -3.97 -0.94 -4.94
CA GLY A 113 -4.34 -0.46 -6.25
C GLY A 113 -4.69 1.02 -6.24
N ILE A 114 -4.14 1.78 -7.18
CA ILE A 114 -4.44 3.21 -7.40
C ILE A 114 -5.17 3.38 -8.72
N ALA A 115 -6.36 3.96 -8.67
CA ALA A 115 -7.19 4.22 -9.85
C ALA A 115 -7.76 5.63 -9.83
N ILE A 116 -8.13 6.15 -11.00
CA ILE A 116 -8.84 7.42 -11.16
C ILE A 116 -10.23 7.18 -11.74
N GLY A 117 -11.23 7.91 -11.25
CA GLY A 117 -12.58 7.88 -11.79
C GLY A 117 -13.64 8.40 -10.83
N LYS A 118 -14.90 8.15 -11.18
CA LYS A 118 -16.07 8.45 -10.34
C LYS A 118 -16.01 7.75 -8.98
N CYS A 119 -16.09 8.53 -7.91
CA CYS A 119 -16.14 8.06 -6.53
C CYS A 119 -16.98 9.00 -5.65
N VAL A 120 -17.81 8.40 -4.80
CA VAL A 120 -18.42 9.05 -3.65
C VAL A 120 -17.62 8.60 -2.43
N HIS A 121 -16.93 9.52 -1.77
CA HIS A 121 -16.23 9.26 -0.51
C HIS A 121 -16.68 10.31 0.52
N THR A 122 -17.36 9.84 1.56
CA THR A 122 -17.92 10.63 2.67
C THR A 122 -17.42 10.07 4.00
N ARG A 123 -17.87 10.61 5.13
CA ARG A 123 -17.49 10.06 6.45
C ARG A 123 -17.97 8.61 6.62
N ASP A 124 -19.15 8.29 6.10
CA ASP A 124 -19.84 7.04 6.43
C ASP A 124 -19.92 6.06 5.25
N LYS A 125 -19.52 6.51 4.04
CA LYS A 125 -19.72 5.75 2.79
C LYS A 125 -18.60 6.03 1.81
N VAL A 126 -18.11 4.97 1.19
CA VAL A 126 -17.20 5.00 0.05
C VAL A 126 -17.64 3.99 -1.02
N PHE A 127 -17.91 4.46 -2.23
CA PHE A 127 -18.31 3.61 -3.34
C PHE A 127 -18.11 4.31 -4.70
N GLY A 128 -17.99 3.52 -5.76
CA GLY A 128 -17.98 4.00 -7.14
C GLY A 128 -17.07 3.19 -8.05
N PRO A 129 -17.16 3.42 -9.37
CA PRO A 129 -16.31 2.72 -10.35
C PRO A 129 -14.81 2.79 -10.05
N ALA A 130 -14.31 3.93 -9.56
CA ALA A 130 -12.89 4.05 -9.19
C ALA A 130 -12.51 3.18 -7.98
N VAL A 131 -13.42 3.02 -7.02
CA VAL A 131 -13.22 2.12 -5.87
C VAL A 131 -13.15 0.67 -6.34
N ASN A 132 -14.10 0.25 -7.18
CA ASN A 132 -14.10 -1.09 -7.77
C ASN A 132 -12.82 -1.35 -8.57
N ARG A 133 -12.33 -0.34 -9.31
CA ARG A 133 -11.10 -0.47 -10.09
C ARG A 133 -9.86 -0.58 -9.21
N ALA A 134 -9.75 0.24 -8.16
CA ALA A 134 -8.66 0.16 -7.20
C ALA A 134 -8.63 -1.22 -6.51
N TYR A 135 -9.79 -1.71 -6.06
CA TYR A 135 -9.93 -3.05 -5.50
C TYR A 135 -9.59 -4.16 -6.50
N TYR A 136 -9.99 -4.03 -7.78
CA TYR A 136 -9.61 -4.98 -8.82
C TYR A 136 -8.08 -5.02 -9.03
N LEU A 137 -7.42 -3.86 -9.02
CA LEU A 137 -5.97 -3.78 -9.16
C LEU A 137 -5.28 -4.49 -8.00
N GLU A 138 -5.70 -4.23 -6.76
CA GLU A 138 -5.21 -4.93 -5.57
C GLU A 138 -5.44 -6.45 -5.68
N SER A 139 -6.69 -6.87 -5.88
CA SER A 139 -7.08 -8.29 -5.74
C SER A 139 -6.69 -9.17 -6.93
N LYS A 140 -6.53 -8.60 -8.14
CA LYS A 140 -6.29 -9.36 -9.38
C LYS A 140 -4.97 -9.03 -10.06
N ILE A 141 -4.39 -7.86 -9.84
CA ILE A 141 -3.17 -7.43 -10.55
C ILE A 141 -1.96 -7.35 -9.60
N ALA A 142 -2.15 -6.94 -8.34
CA ALA A 142 -1.12 -6.93 -7.32
C ALA A 142 -0.93 -8.34 -6.73
N SER A 143 -0.43 -9.26 -7.56
CA SER A 143 -0.08 -10.63 -7.15
C SER A 143 1.09 -10.70 -6.15
N PHE A 144 1.76 -9.57 -5.92
CA PHE A 144 2.97 -9.40 -5.13
C PHE A 144 2.76 -8.27 -4.11
N PRO A 145 3.57 -8.14 -3.05
CA PRO A 145 3.45 -7.10 -2.04
C PRO A 145 3.86 -5.75 -2.63
N ARG A 146 2.94 -5.10 -3.33
CA ARG A 146 3.17 -3.81 -4.01
C ARG A 146 1.86 -3.08 -4.25
N ILE A 147 1.93 -1.76 -4.33
CA ILE A 147 0.79 -0.93 -4.67
C ILE A 147 0.80 -0.59 -6.17
N VAL A 148 -0.07 -1.25 -6.94
CA VAL A 148 -0.13 -1.10 -8.41
C VAL A 148 -0.87 0.18 -8.80
N ILE A 149 -0.34 0.91 -9.77
CA ILE A 149 -0.88 2.18 -10.26
C ILE A 149 -1.49 1.96 -11.64
N ASP A 150 -2.76 2.34 -11.82
CA ASP A 150 -3.38 2.33 -13.13
C ASP A 150 -2.67 3.34 -14.06
N LYS A 151 -2.46 2.95 -15.32
CA LYS A 151 -1.80 3.81 -16.32
C LYS A 151 -2.54 5.15 -16.50
N GLU A 152 -3.86 5.16 -16.30
CA GLU A 152 -4.67 6.36 -16.43
C GLU A 152 -4.36 7.40 -15.37
N VAL A 153 -3.85 6.99 -14.19
CA VAL A 153 -3.38 7.92 -13.16
C VAL A 153 -2.20 8.74 -13.68
N PHE A 154 -1.21 8.10 -14.32
CA PHE A 154 -0.07 8.80 -14.92
C PHE A 154 -0.46 9.68 -16.09
N ASN A 155 -1.32 9.17 -16.98
CA ASN A 155 -1.83 9.95 -18.11
C ASN A 155 -2.51 11.23 -17.62
N TYR A 156 -3.31 11.09 -16.57
CA TYR A 156 -4.02 12.22 -15.98
C TYR A 156 -3.05 13.22 -15.34
N VAL A 157 -2.13 12.78 -14.48
CA VAL A 157 -1.13 13.66 -13.87
C VAL A 157 -0.31 14.42 -14.92
N LYS A 158 0.14 13.71 -15.96
CA LYS A 158 0.87 14.30 -17.08
C LYS A 158 0.02 15.34 -17.84
N SER A 159 -1.30 15.15 -17.89
CA SER A 159 -2.21 16.12 -18.51
C SER A 159 -2.45 17.36 -17.63
N LEU A 160 -2.40 17.23 -16.30
CA LEU A 160 -2.61 18.33 -15.36
C LEU A 160 -1.44 19.32 -15.34
N THR A 161 -0.24 18.88 -15.73
CA THR A 161 0.96 19.70 -15.57
C THR A 161 1.96 19.54 -16.70
N ARG A 162 2.46 20.67 -17.21
CA ARG A 162 3.63 20.71 -18.12
C ARG A 162 4.96 20.77 -17.37
N ASP A 163 4.91 20.90 -16.05
CA ASP A 163 6.05 20.86 -15.15
C ASP A 163 6.72 19.48 -15.21
N SER A 164 7.85 19.43 -15.90
CA SER A 164 8.64 18.23 -16.07
C SER A 164 9.29 17.77 -14.77
N TYR A 165 9.59 18.68 -13.83
CA TYR A 165 10.26 18.36 -12.58
C TYR A 165 9.31 17.60 -11.65
N PHE A 166 8.11 18.11 -11.42
CA PHE A 166 7.09 17.42 -10.63
C PHE A 166 6.81 15.99 -11.14
N PHE A 167 6.72 15.83 -12.46
CA PHE A 167 6.50 14.52 -13.06
C PHE A 167 7.75 13.61 -12.96
N SER A 168 8.94 14.20 -12.94
CA SER A 168 10.20 13.49 -12.70
C SER A 168 10.27 12.98 -11.27
N ASP A 169 9.88 13.80 -10.29
CA ASP A 169 9.90 13.41 -8.87
C ASP A 169 8.96 12.23 -8.61
N LEU A 170 7.73 12.31 -9.14
CA LEU A 170 6.78 11.19 -9.08
C LEU A 170 7.32 9.92 -9.75
N LYS A 171 8.04 10.07 -10.86
CA LYS A 171 8.66 8.94 -11.55
C LYS A 171 9.78 8.30 -10.73
N GLY A 172 10.48 9.08 -9.90
CA GLY A 172 11.52 8.56 -9.01
C GLY A 172 10.99 7.56 -7.98
N MET A 173 9.70 7.66 -7.61
CA MET A 173 9.03 6.77 -6.65
C MET A 173 8.30 5.59 -7.32
N VAL A 174 8.43 5.43 -8.64
CA VAL A 174 7.61 4.49 -9.41
C VAL A 174 8.48 3.57 -10.23
N LYS A 175 8.27 2.27 -10.08
CA LYS A 175 8.89 1.25 -10.92
C LYS A 175 7.87 0.60 -11.86
N LYS A 176 8.37 0.09 -12.98
CA LYS A 176 7.59 -0.64 -13.98
C LYS A 176 8.07 -2.09 -14.01
N ASP A 177 7.16 -3.03 -13.85
CA ASP A 177 7.49 -4.46 -13.90
C ASP A 177 7.60 -5.02 -15.32
N SER A 178 8.01 -6.29 -15.42
CA SER A 178 8.12 -7.03 -16.69
C SER A 178 6.80 -7.18 -17.46
N LYS A 179 5.65 -6.99 -16.80
CA LYS A 179 4.31 -7.02 -17.39
C LYS A 179 3.77 -5.61 -17.70
N ASN A 180 4.64 -4.60 -17.71
CA ASN A 180 4.31 -3.20 -17.94
C ASN A 180 3.33 -2.58 -16.93
N LYS A 181 3.29 -3.08 -15.70
CA LYS A 181 2.52 -2.48 -14.60
C LYS A 181 3.41 -1.55 -13.79
N PHE A 182 2.88 -0.37 -13.51
CA PHE A 182 3.53 0.59 -12.62
C PHE A 182 3.15 0.31 -11.18
N TYR A 183 4.08 0.51 -10.25
CA TYR A 183 3.84 0.39 -8.81
C TYR A 183 4.76 1.34 -8.04
N ILE A 184 4.43 1.62 -6.78
CA ILE A 184 5.28 2.40 -5.88
C ILE A 184 6.55 1.59 -5.58
N ASP A 185 7.71 2.15 -5.88
CA ASP A 185 9.00 1.50 -5.64
C ASP A 185 9.49 1.79 -4.22
N TYR A 186 9.37 0.80 -3.34
CA TYR A 186 9.84 0.89 -1.96
C TYR A 186 11.22 0.26 -1.73
N PHE A 187 11.94 -0.11 -2.79
CA PHE A 187 13.24 -0.76 -2.63
C PHE A 187 14.40 0.25 -2.71
N VAL A 188 14.68 0.80 -3.89
CA VAL A 188 15.78 1.77 -4.07
C VAL A 188 15.44 3.13 -3.45
N PRO A 189 14.22 3.68 -3.63
CA PRO A 189 13.86 4.94 -2.99
C PRO A 189 13.93 4.89 -1.47
N ALA A 190 13.63 3.74 -0.84
CA ALA A 190 13.76 3.60 0.61
C ALA A 190 15.18 3.88 1.12
N LEU A 191 16.21 3.44 0.40
CA LEU A 191 17.61 3.70 0.77
C LEU A 191 18.02 5.17 0.59
N SER A 192 17.23 5.96 -0.14
CA SER A 192 17.43 7.40 -0.25
C SER A 192 16.69 8.18 0.85
N GLU A 193 15.60 7.61 1.38
CA GLU A 193 14.81 8.20 2.46
C GLU A 193 15.42 7.93 3.85
N LEU A 194 16.10 6.80 4.01
CA LEU A 194 16.71 6.36 5.26
C LEU A 194 18.17 6.80 5.36
N ASP A 195 18.66 7.00 6.58
CA ASP A 195 20.10 7.15 6.79
C ASP A 195 20.83 5.81 6.59
N GLU A 196 22.18 5.82 6.64
CA GLU A 196 22.98 4.61 6.39
C GLU A 196 22.69 3.50 7.43
N TYR A 197 22.45 3.88 8.68
CA TYR A 197 22.17 2.93 9.76
C TYR A 197 20.80 2.29 9.54
N ASP A 198 19.76 3.10 9.33
CA ASP A 198 18.39 2.64 9.11
C ASP A 198 18.25 1.85 7.80
N SER A 199 19.00 2.21 6.76
CA SER A 199 19.09 1.47 5.50
C SER A 199 19.59 0.03 5.71
N HIS A 200 20.57 -0.16 6.59
CA HIS A 200 21.08 -1.50 6.91
C HIS A 200 20.01 -2.36 7.59
N TYR A 201 19.30 -1.81 8.58
CA TYR A 201 18.20 -2.52 9.25
C TYR A 201 17.05 -2.81 8.31
N TYR A 202 16.70 -1.87 7.44
CA TYR A 202 15.66 -2.05 6.44
C TYR A 202 15.94 -3.26 5.52
N LEU A 203 17.18 -3.40 5.04
CA LEU A 203 17.59 -4.56 4.24
C LEU A 203 17.60 -5.85 5.07
N ALA A 204 17.97 -5.79 6.35
CA ALA A 204 17.90 -6.93 7.26
C ALA A 204 16.45 -7.38 7.53
N ASP A 205 15.52 -6.44 7.69
CA ASP A 205 14.09 -6.70 7.86
C ASP A 205 13.49 -7.32 6.58
N MET A 206 13.82 -6.78 5.41
CA MET A 206 13.44 -7.40 4.13
C MET A 206 13.96 -8.84 4.01
N LYS A 207 15.23 -9.09 4.35
CA LYS A 207 15.79 -10.45 4.37
C LYS A 207 15.02 -11.37 5.32
N SER A 208 14.75 -10.90 6.55
CA SER A 208 13.99 -11.64 7.56
C SER A 208 12.58 -12.01 7.08
N ILE A 209 11.89 -11.09 6.42
CA ILE A 209 10.57 -11.32 5.81
C ILE A 209 10.64 -12.42 4.74
N ILE A 210 11.64 -12.34 3.85
CA ILE A 210 11.83 -13.31 2.76
C ILE A 210 12.12 -14.71 3.33
N GLU A 211 13.05 -14.82 4.27
CA GLU A 211 13.45 -16.10 4.87
C GLU A 211 12.30 -16.75 5.65
N LYS A 212 11.62 -15.99 6.52
CA LYS A 212 10.43 -16.48 7.24
C LYS A 212 9.32 -16.89 6.27
N GLY A 213 9.17 -16.14 5.18
CA GLY A 213 8.25 -16.44 4.10
C GLY A 213 8.50 -17.78 3.44
N PHE A 214 9.74 -18.08 3.08
CA PHE A 214 10.11 -19.39 2.54
C PHE A 214 9.95 -20.52 3.55
N GLN A 215 10.36 -20.32 4.81
CA GLN A 215 10.14 -21.30 5.89
C GLN A 215 8.65 -21.62 6.07
N LYS A 216 7.78 -20.61 5.96
CA LYS A 216 6.33 -20.79 6.01
C LYS A 216 5.82 -21.57 4.79
N ALA A 217 6.33 -21.27 3.59
CA ALA A 217 5.98 -22.00 2.37
C ALA A 217 6.39 -23.48 2.45
N GLU A 218 7.57 -23.78 3.00
CA GLU A 218 8.06 -25.15 3.19
C GLU A 218 7.13 -25.99 4.07
N LYS A 219 6.68 -25.40 5.18
CA LYS A 219 5.78 -26.02 6.17
C LYS A 219 4.31 -26.06 5.73
N CYS A 220 3.93 -25.33 4.68
CA CYS A 220 2.56 -25.27 4.19
C CYS A 220 2.14 -26.60 3.55
N SER A 221 1.05 -27.19 4.03
CA SER A 221 0.49 -28.44 3.52
C SER A 221 -0.45 -28.24 2.31
N ASP A 222 -1.06 -27.06 2.17
CA ASP A 222 -1.91 -26.72 1.03
C ASP A 222 -1.03 -26.39 -0.19
N PRO A 223 -1.09 -27.17 -1.30
CA PRO A 223 -0.23 -26.95 -2.46
C PRO A 223 -0.45 -25.60 -3.15
N SER A 224 -1.69 -25.11 -3.21
CA SER A 224 -2.01 -23.84 -3.86
C SER A 224 -1.50 -22.66 -3.03
N LEU A 225 -1.66 -22.73 -1.72
CA LEU A 225 -1.15 -21.69 -0.82
C LEU A 225 0.39 -21.72 -0.80
N LYS A 226 0.99 -22.91 -0.78
CA LYS A 226 2.45 -23.09 -0.86
C LYS A 226 3.03 -22.43 -2.10
N GLU A 227 2.47 -22.71 -3.27
CA GLU A 227 2.89 -22.08 -4.53
C GLU A 227 2.75 -20.55 -4.47
N SER A 228 1.63 -20.05 -3.95
CA SER A 228 1.42 -18.61 -3.79
C SER A 228 2.43 -17.95 -2.85
N LEU A 229 2.84 -18.62 -1.78
CA LEU A 229 3.87 -18.11 -0.87
C LEU A 229 5.23 -18.08 -1.56
N TYR A 230 5.63 -19.16 -2.24
CA TYR A 230 6.90 -19.18 -2.99
C TYR A 230 6.95 -18.05 -4.03
N GLN A 231 5.92 -17.91 -4.86
CA GLN A 231 5.88 -16.84 -5.87
C GLN A 231 6.02 -15.45 -5.25
N LYS A 232 5.40 -15.22 -4.08
CA LYS A 232 5.46 -13.94 -3.36
C LYS A 232 6.88 -13.62 -2.88
N TYR A 233 7.52 -14.57 -2.20
CA TYR A 233 8.84 -14.33 -1.59
C TYR A 233 9.98 -14.44 -2.59
N THR A 234 9.85 -15.26 -3.64
CA THR A 234 10.75 -15.23 -4.80
C THR A 234 10.69 -13.87 -5.50
N TRP A 235 9.51 -13.27 -5.68
CA TRP A 235 9.42 -11.94 -6.27
C TRP A 235 10.15 -10.88 -5.45
N LEU A 236 10.00 -10.89 -4.11
CA LEU A 236 10.73 -9.98 -3.22
C LEU A 236 12.25 -10.16 -3.34
N ASP A 237 12.73 -11.41 -3.28
CA ASP A 237 14.14 -11.76 -3.40
C ASP A 237 14.73 -11.34 -4.76
N ASP A 238 13.99 -11.59 -5.84
CA ASP A 238 14.38 -11.19 -7.20
C ASP A 238 14.47 -9.66 -7.34
N GLN A 239 13.55 -8.90 -6.71
CA GLN A 239 13.62 -7.44 -6.73
C GLN A 239 14.87 -6.93 -5.99
N CYS A 240 15.19 -7.48 -4.82
CA CYS A 240 16.43 -7.15 -4.11
C CYS A 240 17.67 -7.42 -4.97
N LYS A 241 17.74 -8.58 -5.65
CA LYS A 241 18.86 -8.93 -6.54
C LYS A 241 18.96 -8.03 -7.77
N GLU A 242 17.84 -7.77 -8.44
CA GLU A 242 17.78 -6.93 -9.64
C GLU A 242 18.32 -5.52 -9.37
N MET A 243 18.13 -5.04 -8.15
CA MET A 243 18.54 -3.71 -7.71
C MET A 243 19.92 -3.68 -7.02
N ASN A 244 20.64 -4.80 -7.05
CA ASN A 244 21.93 -4.98 -6.36
C ASN A 244 21.86 -4.62 -4.86
N LEU A 245 20.73 -4.89 -4.22
CA LEU A 245 20.59 -4.71 -2.78
C LEU A 245 21.29 -5.86 -2.07
N HIS A 246 22.43 -5.56 -1.47
CA HIS A 246 23.21 -6.53 -0.72
C HIS A 246 22.53 -6.81 0.63
N LEU A 247 21.65 -7.82 0.63
CA LEU A 247 21.08 -8.33 1.88
C LEU A 247 22.22 -8.84 2.78
N PRO A 248 22.29 -8.40 4.04
CA PRO A 248 23.45 -8.66 4.89
C PRO A 248 23.64 -10.17 5.17
N ASN A 249 24.88 -10.65 5.07
CA ASN A 249 25.26 -11.97 5.57
C ASN A 249 25.47 -11.86 7.09
N TRP A 250 24.82 -12.72 7.86
CA TRP A 250 25.09 -12.87 9.30
C TRP A 250 26.14 -13.96 9.50
#